data_AF-A0A4Z0QWD6-F1
#
_entry.id   AF-A0A4Z0QWD6-F1
#
_cell.length_a   1.000
_cell.length_b   1.000
_cell.length_c   1.000
_cell.angle_alpha   90.00
_cell.angle_beta   90.00
_cell.angle_gamma   90.00
#
_symmetry.space_group_name_H-M   'P 1'
#
loop_
_entity.id
_entity.type
_entity.pdbx_description
1 polymer ?
#
loop_
_entity_poly.entity_id
_entity_poly.type
_entity_poly.pdbx_seq_one_letter_code
_entity_poly.pdbx_strand_id
1 'polypeptide(L)'
;MKKAIIIGNGFSSQIIEYYKSNNLMAELKKRLPDELQQIENFFSKFRLHNKFENVEPVQVLYSHGIYEALDDGSLEGVQPWPTDLYIEPNIEMHIINVLKEYGFTQAESVCREYFYDAGLVYEIYKSNISGIESPLKIIDMARKIEIIPDSLYEKFSSEIDMILYNGGDFHLKYSDDEKRFDHTDKVNKKKLERYFQKFKTIYTTNYDLILDDVFHNKVKHLHGGFCCKSFNQVDYSSSNKSEYIIVLGVNGTQKLGLMQRNKSNQIETLFMSYLNKLASEDLNELHILGYSGENDQHINQAIRNNHLIKKIIYYCEPDKVSNASFHYLVSTRFVEQKKECNLESWNVIWEKIK
;
A
#
# COMPACT_ATOMS: atom_id res chain seq x y z
N MET A 1 -23.86 7.30 12.57
CA MET A 1 -22.65 8.03 12.10
C MET A 1 -22.28 7.51 10.72
N LYS A 2 -21.90 8.39 9.79
CA LYS A 2 -21.49 7.99 8.43
C LYS A 2 -20.07 7.42 8.48
N LYS A 3 -19.91 6.13 8.20
CA LYS A 3 -18.63 5.41 8.29
C LYS A 3 -18.20 4.89 6.92
N ALA A 4 -16.91 4.93 6.63
CA ALA A 4 -16.30 4.17 5.53
C ALA A 4 -15.17 3.30 6.05
N ILE A 5 -14.70 2.38 5.20
CA ILE A 5 -13.52 1.56 5.47
C ILE A 5 -12.64 1.48 4.23
N ILE A 6 -11.31 1.53 4.41
CA ILE A 6 -10.31 1.18 3.41
C ILE A 6 -9.78 -0.22 3.72
N ILE A 7 -9.80 -1.09 2.71
CA ILE A 7 -9.26 -2.45 2.76
C ILE A 7 -8.04 -2.55 1.84
N GLY A 8 -6.92 -3.06 2.38
CA GLY A 8 -5.71 -3.33 1.60
C GLY A 8 -5.32 -4.81 1.56
N ASN A 9 -4.16 -5.11 0.97
CA ASN A 9 -3.77 -6.49 0.67
C ASN A 9 -3.62 -7.34 1.93
N GLY A 10 -3.29 -6.71 3.07
CA GLY A 10 -3.20 -7.40 4.36
C GLY A 10 -4.51 -8.04 4.82
N PHE A 11 -5.66 -7.68 4.22
CA PHE A 11 -6.92 -8.40 4.40
C PHE A 11 -7.05 -9.58 3.42
N SER A 12 -6.95 -9.32 2.11
CA SER A 12 -7.14 -10.35 1.08
C SER A 12 -6.13 -11.47 1.17
N SER A 13 -4.86 -11.19 1.52
CA SER A 13 -3.81 -12.21 1.69
C SER A 13 -4.04 -13.17 2.87
N GLN A 14 -4.93 -12.80 3.80
CA GLN A 14 -5.35 -13.68 4.91
C GLN A 14 -6.47 -14.63 4.49
N ILE A 15 -7.22 -14.26 3.45
CA ILE A 15 -8.30 -15.04 2.86
C ILE A 15 -7.72 -15.96 1.79
N ILE A 16 -7.11 -15.36 0.76
CA ILE A 16 -6.49 -16.06 -0.37
C ILE A 16 -4.99 -16.09 -0.15
N GLU A 17 -4.47 -17.28 0.17
CA GLU A 17 -3.05 -17.48 0.44
C GLU A 17 -2.16 -17.12 -0.75
N TYR A 18 -2.65 -17.29 -1.98
CA TYR A 18 -1.95 -16.89 -3.20
C TYR A 18 -1.48 -15.42 -3.17
N TYR A 19 -2.26 -14.51 -2.57
CA TYR A 19 -1.93 -13.08 -2.48
C TYR A 19 -0.93 -12.70 -1.39
N LYS A 20 -0.38 -13.67 -0.65
CA LYS A 20 0.77 -13.40 0.22
C LYS A 20 1.98 -12.98 -0.62
N SER A 21 2.69 -11.93 -0.22
CA SER A 21 3.84 -11.39 -0.97
C SER A 21 4.87 -12.46 -1.35
N ASN A 22 5.17 -13.41 -0.46
CA ASN A 22 6.12 -14.49 -0.73
C ASN A 22 5.66 -15.40 -1.88
N ASN A 23 4.36 -15.65 -2.00
CA ASN A 23 3.79 -16.49 -3.05
C ASN A 23 3.76 -15.76 -4.39
N LEU A 24 3.36 -14.49 -4.39
CA LEU A 24 3.40 -13.63 -5.59
C LEU A 24 4.83 -13.50 -6.13
N MET A 25 5.81 -13.26 -5.24
CA MET A 25 7.22 -13.17 -5.63
C MET A 25 7.78 -14.52 -6.12
N ALA A 26 7.36 -15.64 -5.52
CA ALA A 26 7.77 -16.97 -5.99
C ALA A 26 7.25 -17.25 -7.41
N GLU A 27 6.01 -16.87 -7.72
CA GLU A 27 5.44 -17.01 -9.05
C GLU A 27 6.12 -16.08 -10.06
N LEU A 28 6.44 -14.84 -9.68
CA LEU A 28 7.21 -13.92 -10.53
C LEU A 28 8.60 -14.48 -10.83
N LYS A 29 9.30 -15.01 -9.82
CA LYS A 29 10.62 -15.65 -9.98
C LYS A 29 10.56 -16.86 -10.90
N LYS A 30 9.46 -17.61 -10.89
CA LYS A 30 9.26 -18.76 -11.80
C LYS A 30 9.04 -18.33 -13.25
N ARG A 31 8.36 -17.18 -13.46
CA ARG A 31 8.03 -16.65 -14.79
C ARG A 31 9.18 -15.88 -15.42
N LEU A 32 9.91 -15.11 -14.62
CA LEU A 32 11.01 -14.22 -15.05
C LEU A 32 12.28 -14.45 -14.21
N PRO A 33 12.85 -15.68 -14.19
CA PRO A 33 13.98 -15.99 -13.30
C PRO A 33 15.22 -15.16 -13.62
N ASP A 34 15.60 -15.07 -14.89
CA ASP A 34 16.83 -14.41 -15.33
C ASP A 34 16.68 -12.88 -15.23
N GLU A 35 15.52 -12.36 -15.61
CA GLU A 35 15.27 -10.93 -15.55
C GLU A 35 15.11 -10.43 -14.11
N LEU A 36 14.46 -11.20 -13.23
CA LEU A 36 14.40 -10.86 -11.82
C LEU A 36 15.81 -10.89 -11.21
N GLN A 37 16.63 -11.86 -11.58
CA GLN A 37 18.03 -11.91 -11.14
C GLN A 37 18.83 -10.69 -11.63
N GLN A 38 18.57 -10.20 -12.85
CA GLN A 38 19.18 -8.96 -13.36
C GLN A 38 18.82 -7.75 -12.48
N ILE A 39 17.55 -7.62 -12.09
CA ILE A 39 17.06 -6.53 -11.23
C ILE A 39 17.65 -6.66 -9.82
N GLU A 40 17.71 -7.87 -9.28
CA GLU A 40 18.37 -8.16 -7.99
C GLU A 40 19.84 -7.76 -8.00
N ASN A 41 20.56 -8.09 -9.08
CA ASN A 41 21.97 -7.74 -9.22
C ASN A 41 22.16 -6.23 -9.26
N PHE A 42 21.32 -5.51 -9.99
CA PHE A 42 21.33 -4.04 -9.99
C PHE A 42 21.04 -3.47 -8.59
N PHE A 43 20.01 -4.00 -7.91
CA PHE A 43 19.61 -3.50 -6.60
C PHE A 43 20.57 -3.88 -5.47
N SER A 44 21.39 -4.93 -5.66
CA SER A 44 22.27 -5.49 -4.63
C SER A 44 23.21 -4.46 -3.97
N LYS A 45 23.70 -3.47 -4.73
CA LYS A 45 24.59 -2.41 -4.20
C LYS A 45 23.92 -1.49 -3.19
N PHE A 46 22.59 -1.35 -3.26
CA PHE A 46 21.84 -0.55 -2.29
C PHE A 46 21.65 -1.28 -0.98
N ARG A 47 21.83 -2.61 -0.93
CA ARG A 47 21.56 -3.40 0.26
C ARG A 47 22.51 -3.08 1.40
N LEU A 48 21.95 -2.95 2.60
CA LEU A 48 22.69 -2.67 3.83
C LEU A 48 22.93 -3.98 4.59
N HIS A 49 23.69 -4.90 4.00
CA HIS A 49 24.12 -6.09 4.70
C HIS A 49 25.03 -5.69 5.88
N ASN A 50 24.60 -5.99 7.10
CA ASN A 50 25.36 -5.96 8.35
C ASN A 50 25.83 -4.58 8.88
N LYS A 51 25.77 -3.49 8.11
CA LYS A 51 26.25 -2.16 8.56
C LYS A 51 25.24 -1.35 9.38
N PHE A 52 23.95 -1.60 9.20
CA PHE A 52 22.85 -0.85 9.85
C PHE A 52 21.69 -1.76 10.23
N GLU A 53 21.97 -3.01 10.60
CA GLU A 53 20.92 -3.94 11.04
C GLU A 53 20.09 -3.32 12.16
N ASN A 54 18.77 -3.36 12.00
CA ASN A 54 17.78 -2.83 12.94
C ASN A 54 17.68 -1.30 13.08
N VAL A 55 18.31 -0.52 12.18
CA VAL A 55 18.06 0.93 12.11
C VAL A 55 16.88 1.17 11.16
N GLU A 56 15.77 1.68 11.66
CA GLU A 56 14.63 2.08 10.81
C GLU A 56 15.05 3.24 9.87
N PRO A 57 14.75 3.17 8.57
CA PRO A 57 15.16 4.19 7.60
C PRO A 57 14.46 5.53 7.80
N VAL A 58 13.29 5.49 8.46
CA VAL A 58 12.52 6.65 8.89
C VAL A 58 12.16 6.43 10.36
N GLN A 59 12.57 7.36 11.22
CA GLN A 59 12.32 7.33 12.65
C GLN A 59 11.40 8.47 13.08
N VAL A 60 10.83 8.34 14.26
CA VAL A 60 10.04 9.40 14.89
C VAL A 60 10.95 10.17 15.84
N LEU A 61 11.06 11.48 15.65
CA LEU A 61 11.75 12.36 16.59
C LEU A 61 10.83 12.74 17.73
N TYR A 62 11.36 12.67 18.94
CA TYR A 62 10.67 13.06 20.15
C TYR A 62 11.17 14.43 20.62
N SER A 63 10.25 15.27 21.08
CA SER A 63 10.59 16.46 21.87
C SER A 63 11.35 16.02 23.13
N HIS A 64 12.32 16.82 23.56
CA HIS A 64 12.97 16.60 24.84
C HIS A 64 11.91 16.79 25.93
N GLY A 65 11.47 15.69 26.56
CA GLY A 65 10.64 15.78 27.76
C GLY A 65 11.43 16.51 28.85
N ILE A 66 10.84 17.56 29.42
CA ILE A 66 11.36 18.13 30.67
C ILE A 66 10.86 17.21 31.77
N TYR A 67 11.78 16.50 32.42
CA TYR A 67 11.50 15.83 33.67
C TYR A 67 11.82 16.81 34.78
N GLU A 68 10.83 17.21 35.57
CA GLU A 68 11.07 17.89 36.82
C GLU A 68 11.11 16.84 37.94
N ALA A 69 12.14 16.92 38.77
CA ALA A 69 12.21 16.12 39.99
C ALA A 69 11.25 16.75 41.01
N LEU A 70 10.26 15.96 41.46
CA LEU A 70 9.40 16.34 42.57
C LEU A 70 10.17 16.20 43.89
N ASP A 71 9.74 16.94 44.92
CA ASP A 71 10.36 16.96 46.25
C ASP A 71 10.38 15.58 46.95
N ASP A 72 9.55 14.64 46.50
CA ASP A 72 9.49 13.25 46.99
C ASP A 72 10.43 12.29 46.24
N GLY A 73 11.22 12.80 45.28
CA GLY A 73 12.13 12.03 44.45
C GLY A 73 11.46 11.31 43.28
N SER A 74 10.15 11.49 43.07
CA SER A 74 9.48 11.04 41.85
C SER A 74 9.74 12.01 40.69
N LEU A 75 9.74 11.49 39.46
CA LEU A 75 9.85 12.30 38.25
C LEU A 75 8.43 12.54 37.72
N GLU A 76 7.99 13.80 37.68
CA GLU A 76 6.81 14.19 36.91
C GLU A 76 7.30 14.77 35.60
N GLY A 77 7.08 14.02 34.52
CA GLY A 77 7.57 14.37 33.20
C GLY A 77 6.45 14.24 32.18
N VAL A 78 6.35 15.24 31.31
CA VAL A 78 5.61 15.09 30.07
C VAL A 78 6.35 14.04 29.25
N GLN A 79 5.72 12.89 29.00
CA GLN A 79 6.25 11.87 28.09
C GLN A 79 6.75 12.56 26.81
N PRO A 80 7.95 12.22 26.30
CA PRO A 80 8.45 12.81 25.07
C PRO A 80 7.36 12.71 24.00
N TRP A 81 6.89 13.85 23.48
CA TRP A 81 5.90 13.85 22.41
C TRP A 81 6.63 13.75 21.07
N PRO A 82 6.22 12.85 20.17
CA PRO A 82 6.64 12.87 18.78
C PRO A 82 6.45 14.26 18.14
N THR A 83 7.44 14.73 17.38
CA THR A 83 7.48 16.09 16.79
C THR A 83 7.71 16.10 15.29
N ASP A 84 8.50 15.16 14.77
CA ASP A 84 8.82 15.10 13.34
C ASP A 84 9.21 13.68 12.90
N LEU A 85 9.33 13.49 11.59
CA LEU A 85 9.95 12.33 10.98
C LEU A 85 11.42 12.63 10.68
N TYR A 86 12.29 11.73 11.09
CA TYR A 86 13.71 11.78 10.79
C TYR A 86 14.05 10.73 9.75
N ILE A 87 14.62 11.19 8.64
CA ILE A 87 15.22 10.33 7.63
C ILE A 87 16.66 10.07 8.07
N GLU A 88 17.02 8.79 8.21
CA GLU A 88 18.36 8.41 8.68
C GLU A 88 19.44 8.85 7.66
N PRO A 89 20.30 9.83 7.98
CA PRO A 89 21.22 10.44 7.03
C PRO A 89 22.26 9.47 6.50
N ASN A 90 22.68 8.48 7.30
CA ASN A 90 23.65 7.48 6.83
C ASN A 90 23.05 6.59 5.74
N ILE A 91 21.77 6.26 5.86
CA ILE A 91 21.04 5.47 4.86
C ILE A 91 20.82 6.30 3.60
N GLU A 92 20.36 7.55 3.76
CA GLU A 92 20.17 8.47 2.65
C GLU A 92 21.48 8.67 1.86
N MET A 93 22.58 8.94 2.58
CA MET A 93 23.88 9.16 1.99
C MET A 93 24.43 7.91 1.30
N HIS A 94 24.25 6.72 1.89
CA HIS A 94 24.58 5.45 1.22
C HIS A 94 23.85 5.32 -0.11
N ILE A 95 22.53 5.54 -0.13
CA ILE A 95 21.72 5.45 -1.35
C ILE A 95 22.22 6.45 -2.40
N ILE A 96 22.42 7.72 -2.01
CA ILE A 96 22.92 8.77 -2.89
C ILE A 96 24.29 8.42 -3.48
N ASN A 97 25.20 7.86 -2.67
CA ASN A 97 26.52 7.45 -3.14
C ASN A 97 26.43 6.33 -4.17
N VAL A 98 25.61 5.31 -3.92
CA VAL A 98 25.40 4.21 -4.90
C VAL A 98 24.75 4.73 -6.18
N LEU A 99 23.78 5.65 -6.09
CA LEU A 99 23.21 6.32 -7.27
C LEU A 99 24.28 7.08 -8.07
N LYS A 100 25.18 7.81 -7.40
CA LYS A 100 26.29 8.51 -8.06
C LYS A 100 27.26 7.53 -8.73
N GLU A 101 27.56 6.40 -8.10
CA GLU A 101 28.39 5.34 -8.70
C GLU A 101 27.76 4.74 -9.97
N TYR A 102 26.44 4.63 -10.02
CA TYR A 102 25.72 4.22 -11.22
C TYR A 102 25.61 5.32 -12.29
N GLY A 103 26.01 6.55 -11.99
CA GLY A 103 26.01 7.66 -12.96
C GLY A 103 24.75 8.53 -12.95
N PHE A 104 23.90 8.45 -11.92
CA PHE A 104 22.76 9.36 -11.80
C PHE A 104 23.22 10.80 -11.52
N THR A 105 22.85 11.73 -12.41
CA THR A 105 23.22 13.16 -12.30
C THR A 105 22.40 13.93 -11.26
N GLN A 106 21.22 13.44 -10.89
CA GLN A 106 20.33 14.02 -9.88
C GLN A 106 20.03 13.01 -8.75
N ALA A 107 21.09 12.42 -8.20
CA ALA A 107 21.01 11.33 -7.23
C ALA A 107 20.11 11.65 -6.03
N GLU A 108 20.15 12.87 -5.50
CA GLU A 108 19.32 13.32 -4.38
C GLU A 108 17.83 13.29 -4.74
N SER A 109 17.45 13.80 -5.91
CA SER A 109 16.06 13.78 -6.38
C SER A 109 15.57 12.35 -6.63
N VAL A 110 16.42 11.52 -7.24
CA VAL A 110 16.12 10.10 -7.50
C VAL A 110 15.98 9.32 -6.19
N CYS A 111 16.81 9.62 -5.19
CA CYS A 111 16.72 9.05 -3.85
C CYS A 111 15.36 9.36 -3.22
N ARG A 112 14.94 10.64 -3.23
CA ARG A 112 13.61 11.03 -2.73
C ARG A 112 12.48 10.33 -3.48
N GLU A 113 12.49 10.37 -4.82
CA GLU A 113 11.44 9.83 -5.67
C GLU A 113 11.25 8.30 -5.50
N TYR A 114 12.33 7.52 -5.53
CA TYR A 114 12.23 6.06 -5.57
C TYR A 114 12.38 5.38 -4.22
N PHE A 115 13.25 5.88 -3.35
CA PHE A 115 13.50 5.22 -2.07
C PHE A 115 12.49 5.65 -1.01
N TYR A 116 12.19 6.94 -0.90
CA TYR A 116 11.28 7.45 0.12
C TYR A 116 9.84 7.53 -0.38
N ASP A 117 9.59 8.16 -1.54
CA ASP A 117 8.22 8.32 -2.05
C ASP A 117 7.67 7.00 -2.62
N ALA A 118 8.47 6.23 -3.35
CA ALA A 118 8.05 4.91 -3.85
C ALA A 118 8.38 3.75 -2.88
N GLY A 119 9.03 4.02 -1.75
CA GLY A 119 9.30 3.09 -0.66
C GLY A 119 10.32 1.98 -0.94
N LEU A 120 11.21 2.14 -1.93
CA LEU A 120 12.32 1.19 -2.12
C LEU A 120 13.29 1.16 -0.93
N VAL A 121 13.27 2.16 -0.06
CA VAL A 121 14.09 2.18 1.16
C VAL A 121 13.83 0.97 2.06
N TYR A 122 12.63 0.39 2.03
CA TYR A 122 12.32 -0.80 2.83
C TYR A 122 12.85 -2.11 2.22
N GLU A 123 13.28 -2.11 0.96
CA GLU A 123 13.88 -3.29 0.31
C GLU A 123 15.39 -3.41 0.60
N ILE A 124 16.06 -2.33 1.03
CA ILE A 124 17.53 -2.32 1.23
C ILE A 124 17.99 -3.23 2.37
N TYR A 125 17.13 -3.54 3.34
CA TYR A 125 17.43 -4.43 4.46
C TYR A 125 17.19 -5.90 4.16
N LYS A 126 16.47 -6.18 3.07
CA LYS A 126 16.08 -7.54 2.73
C LYS A 126 17.23 -8.21 1.98
N SER A 127 17.26 -9.53 2.01
CA SER A 127 18.23 -10.29 1.21
C SER A 127 17.84 -10.33 -0.27
N ASN A 128 16.54 -10.28 -0.54
CA ASN A 128 15.95 -10.29 -1.87
C ASN A 128 14.79 -9.28 -1.91
N ILE A 129 14.45 -8.82 -3.10
CA ILE A 129 13.25 -8.04 -3.39
C ILE A 129 12.03 -8.86 -2.97
N SER A 130 11.10 -8.21 -2.27
CA SER A 130 9.98 -8.90 -1.62
C SER A 130 8.60 -8.35 -2.01
N GLY A 131 8.52 -7.11 -2.47
CA GLY A 131 7.30 -6.52 -2.99
C GLY A 131 7.11 -6.82 -4.48
N ILE A 132 5.91 -7.25 -4.87
CA ILE A 132 5.59 -7.57 -6.27
C ILE A 132 5.74 -6.36 -7.21
N GLU A 133 5.54 -5.14 -6.70
CA GLU A 133 5.71 -3.90 -7.45
C GLU A 133 7.14 -3.34 -7.42
N SER A 134 7.99 -3.82 -6.50
CA SER A 134 9.36 -3.31 -6.33
C SER A 134 10.22 -3.46 -7.58
N PRO A 135 10.16 -4.58 -8.35
CA PRO A 135 10.88 -4.71 -9.62
C PRO A 135 10.54 -3.60 -10.62
N LEU A 136 9.27 -3.23 -10.77
CA LEU A 136 8.85 -2.17 -11.69
C LEU A 136 9.46 -0.81 -11.32
N LYS A 137 9.47 -0.48 -10.03
CA LYS A 137 10.09 0.76 -9.51
C LYS A 137 11.60 0.78 -9.78
N ILE A 138 12.28 -0.36 -9.59
CA ILE A 138 13.71 -0.50 -9.82
C ILE A 138 14.03 -0.37 -11.32
N ILE A 139 13.24 -1.00 -12.19
CA ILE A 139 13.38 -0.87 -13.65
C ILE A 139 13.16 0.58 -14.07
N ASP A 140 12.10 1.23 -13.58
CA ASP A 140 11.78 2.63 -13.90
C ASP A 140 12.88 3.60 -13.47
N MET A 141 13.54 3.33 -12.35
CA MET A 141 14.73 4.05 -11.92
C MET A 141 15.93 3.76 -12.83
N ALA A 142 16.24 2.49 -13.07
CA ALA A 142 17.43 2.05 -13.81
C ALA A 142 17.42 2.46 -15.29
N ARG A 143 16.25 2.57 -15.91
CA ARG A 143 16.13 3.06 -17.29
C ARG A 143 16.51 4.52 -17.46
N LYS A 144 16.46 5.36 -16.40
CA LYS A 144 16.89 6.77 -16.48
C LYS A 144 18.38 6.91 -16.81
N ILE A 145 19.15 5.83 -16.68
CA ILE A 145 20.58 5.75 -17.03
C ILE A 145 20.86 4.62 -18.02
N GLU A 146 19.83 4.12 -18.71
CA GLU A 146 19.96 3.12 -19.79
C GLU A 146 20.65 1.80 -19.41
N ILE A 147 20.73 1.46 -18.10
CA ILE A 147 21.31 0.18 -17.64
C ILE A 147 20.36 -0.99 -17.91
N ILE A 148 19.05 -0.74 -17.87
CA ILE A 148 18.00 -1.72 -18.11
C ILE A 148 17.15 -1.26 -19.29
N PRO A 149 16.86 -2.14 -20.28
CA PRO A 149 16.08 -1.76 -21.45
C PRO A 149 14.60 -1.53 -21.10
N ASP A 150 13.95 -0.61 -21.82
CA ASP A 150 12.51 -0.30 -21.66
C ASP A 150 11.61 -1.53 -21.85
N SER A 151 11.99 -2.46 -22.72
CA SER A 151 11.25 -3.71 -22.95
C SER A 151 11.11 -4.57 -21.70
N LEU A 152 12.01 -4.40 -20.72
CA LEU A 152 11.92 -5.12 -19.45
C LEU A 152 10.74 -4.62 -18.61
N TYR A 153 10.45 -3.32 -18.63
CA TYR A 153 9.32 -2.76 -17.89
C TYR A 153 8.01 -3.36 -18.38
N GLU A 154 7.79 -3.38 -19.69
CA GLU A 154 6.58 -3.94 -20.31
C GLU A 154 6.44 -5.43 -19.99
N LYS A 155 7.55 -6.19 -20.04
CA LYS A 155 7.57 -7.60 -19.70
C LYS A 155 7.18 -7.85 -18.23
N PHE A 156 7.78 -7.12 -17.29
CA PHE A 156 7.42 -7.24 -15.86
C PHE A 156 5.99 -6.83 -15.60
N SER A 157 5.54 -5.72 -16.19
CA SER A 157 4.17 -5.23 -16.00
C SER A 157 3.17 -6.31 -16.44
N SER A 158 3.37 -6.88 -17.63
CA SER A 158 2.49 -7.93 -18.16
C SER A 158 2.48 -9.20 -17.28
N GLU A 159 3.64 -9.64 -16.78
CA GLU A 159 3.69 -10.82 -15.93
C GLU A 159 3.10 -10.58 -14.54
N ILE A 160 3.33 -9.40 -13.96
CA ILE A 160 2.73 -9.02 -12.68
C ILE A 160 1.21 -8.95 -12.82
N ASP A 161 0.69 -8.34 -13.90
CA ASP A 161 -0.74 -8.32 -14.17
C ASP A 161 -1.31 -9.75 -14.27
N MET A 162 -0.63 -10.65 -14.97
CA MET A 162 -1.03 -12.06 -15.07
C MET A 162 -1.02 -12.80 -13.73
N ILE A 163 -0.04 -12.51 -12.87
CA ILE A 163 0.05 -13.07 -11.52
C ILE A 163 -1.10 -12.53 -10.68
N LEU A 164 -1.31 -11.22 -10.64
CA LEU A 164 -2.38 -10.59 -9.87
C LEU A 164 -3.77 -11.00 -10.35
N TYR A 165 -3.92 -11.33 -11.64
CA TYR A 165 -5.14 -11.90 -12.20
C TYR A 165 -5.44 -13.32 -11.67
N ASN A 166 -4.46 -14.02 -11.09
CA ASN A 166 -4.60 -15.34 -10.47
C ASN A 166 -5.42 -16.34 -11.32
N GLY A 167 -5.25 -16.32 -12.65
CA GLY A 167 -5.99 -17.19 -13.57
C GLY A 167 -7.53 -17.05 -13.55
N GLY A 168 -8.08 -15.93 -13.06
CA GLY A 168 -9.54 -15.76 -12.88
C GLY A 168 -10.00 -15.99 -11.43
N ASP A 169 -9.08 -16.41 -10.56
CA ASP A 169 -9.39 -16.87 -9.20
C ASP A 169 -9.25 -15.75 -8.16
N PHE A 170 -9.91 -14.63 -8.42
CA PHE A 170 -9.99 -13.45 -7.53
C PHE A 170 -11.37 -13.25 -6.92
N HIS A 171 -12.26 -14.21 -7.13
CA HIS A 171 -13.61 -14.24 -6.58
C HIS A 171 -13.70 -15.20 -5.39
N LEU A 172 -14.71 -15.01 -4.57
CA LEU A 172 -15.18 -16.03 -3.66
C LEU A 172 -15.94 -17.10 -4.47
N LYS A 173 -15.39 -18.30 -4.56
CA LYS A 173 -16.04 -19.43 -5.24
C LYS A 173 -17.08 -20.07 -4.31
N TYR A 174 -18.32 -20.25 -4.73
CA TYR A 174 -19.34 -20.91 -3.92
C TYR A 174 -19.19 -22.44 -4.02
N SER A 175 -19.05 -23.16 -2.90
CA SER A 175 -19.24 -24.62 -2.91
C SER A 175 -20.63 -24.95 -2.36
N ASP A 176 -21.38 -25.73 -3.14
CA ASP A 176 -22.77 -26.12 -2.78
C ASP A 176 -22.83 -27.03 -1.54
N ASP A 177 -21.72 -27.70 -1.20
CA ASP A 177 -21.70 -28.77 -0.21
C ASP A 177 -21.49 -28.31 1.25
N GLU A 178 -21.06 -27.07 1.54
CA GLU A 178 -20.80 -26.64 2.94
C GLU A 178 -21.33 -25.26 3.38
N LYS A 179 -22.02 -24.48 2.53
CA LYS A 179 -22.24 -23.03 2.80
C LYS A 179 -20.91 -22.29 3.11
N ARG A 180 -19.79 -22.80 2.58
CA ARG A 180 -18.45 -22.20 2.67
C ARG A 180 -18.01 -21.81 1.27
N PHE A 181 -17.29 -20.71 1.15
CA PHE A 181 -16.69 -20.36 -0.13
C PHE A 181 -15.36 -21.11 -0.24
N ASP A 182 -15.08 -21.68 -1.41
CA ASP A 182 -13.75 -22.16 -1.77
C ASP A 182 -12.79 -20.95 -1.73
N HIS A 183 -11.63 -21.14 -1.11
CA HIS A 183 -10.73 -20.16 -0.44
C HIS A 183 -11.05 -19.74 1.00
N THR A 184 -12.20 -20.09 1.58
CA THR A 184 -12.59 -19.65 2.94
C THR A 184 -13.01 -20.79 3.88
N ASP A 185 -12.03 -21.54 4.38
CA ASP A 185 -12.16 -22.11 5.74
C ASP A 185 -12.00 -21.05 6.84
N LYS A 186 -11.57 -19.84 6.44
CA LYS A 186 -11.12 -18.78 7.36
C LYS A 186 -12.10 -17.63 7.56
N VAL A 187 -13.14 -17.46 6.74
CA VAL A 187 -14.09 -16.33 6.86
C VAL A 187 -15.51 -16.79 6.56
N ASN A 188 -16.46 -16.43 7.43
CA ASN A 188 -17.87 -16.71 7.27
C ASN A 188 -18.57 -15.54 6.55
N LYS A 189 -19.14 -15.78 5.36
CA LYS A 189 -19.79 -14.73 4.55
C LYS A 189 -20.87 -13.97 5.31
N LYS A 190 -21.75 -14.64 6.06
CA LYS A 190 -22.82 -13.97 6.81
C LYS A 190 -22.26 -13.06 7.90
N LYS A 191 -21.17 -13.47 8.53
CA LYS A 191 -20.47 -12.65 9.52
C LYS A 191 -19.75 -11.47 8.87
N LEU A 192 -19.08 -11.70 7.74
CA LEU A 192 -18.47 -10.66 6.92
C LEU A 192 -19.51 -9.61 6.48
N GLU A 193 -20.62 -10.06 5.88
CA GLU A 193 -21.78 -9.23 5.51
C GLU A 193 -22.25 -8.39 6.69
N ARG A 194 -22.55 -9.04 7.83
CA ARG A 194 -23.02 -8.36 9.04
C ARG A 194 -22.04 -7.31 9.54
N TYR A 195 -20.73 -7.61 9.54
CA TYR A 195 -19.72 -6.69 10.03
C TYR A 195 -19.57 -5.46 9.14
N PHE A 196 -19.54 -5.66 7.82
CA PHE A 196 -19.26 -4.59 6.85
C PHE A 196 -20.51 -3.80 6.42
N GLN A 197 -21.73 -4.31 6.68
CA GLN A 197 -22.99 -3.60 6.40
C GLN A 197 -23.06 -2.20 7.02
N LYS A 198 -22.40 -1.99 8.17
CA LYS A 198 -22.34 -0.71 8.89
C LYS A 198 -21.59 0.40 8.12
N PHE A 199 -20.79 0.03 7.12
CA PHE A 199 -20.06 0.98 6.30
C PHE A 199 -20.91 1.45 5.12
N LYS A 200 -20.92 2.77 4.92
CA LYS A 200 -21.57 3.44 3.79
C LYS A 200 -20.83 3.15 2.49
N THR A 201 -19.50 3.19 2.51
CA THR A 201 -18.63 2.94 1.37
C THR A 201 -17.43 2.10 1.81
N ILE A 202 -17.01 1.18 0.96
CA ILE A 202 -15.86 0.31 1.14
C ILE A 202 -14.87 0.69 0.04
N TYR A 203 -13.78 1.34 0.41
CA TYR A 203 -12.67 1.60 -0.48
C TYR A 203 -11.70 0.43 -0.42
N THR A 204 -11.07 0.10 -1.54
CA THR A 204 -10.06 -0.97 -1.58
C THR A 204 -8.90 -0.59 -2.47
N THR A 205 -7.69 -0.95 -2.07
CA THR A 205 -6.49 -0.89 -2.93
C THR A 205 -6.21 -2.24 -3.61
N ASN A 206 -7.05 -3.24 -3.35
CA ASN A 206 -6.87 -4.59 -3.87
C ASN A 206 -7.47 -4.72 -5.26
N TYR A 207 -6.85 -5.61 -6.04
CA TYR A 207 -7.26 -5.91 -7.41
C TYR A 207 -8.29 -7.04 -7.47
N ASP A 208 -8.46 -7.78 -6.38
CA ASP A 208 -9.42 -8.88 -6.25
C ASP A 208 -10.87 -8.40 -6.09
N LEU A 209 -11.82 -9.33 -6.24
CA LEU A 209 -13.27 -9.05 -6.19
C LEU A 209 -13.97 -9.69 -4.98
N ILE A 210 -13.22 -10.06 -3.94
CA ILE A 210 -13.77 -10.69 -2.72
C ILE A 210 -14.85 -9.81 -2.08
N LEU A 211 -14.62 -8.50 -2.04
CA LEU A 211 -15.56 -7.54 -1.45
C LEU A 211 -16.73 -7.26 -2.40
N ASP A 212 -16.49 -7.27 -3.71
CA ASP A 212 -17.49 -7.04 -4.74
C ASP A 212 -18.55 -8.12 -4.74
N ASP A 213 -18.16 -9.40 -4.61
CA ASP A 213 -19.08 -10.55 -4.54
C ASP A 213 -20.09 -10.47 -3.38
N VAL A 214 -19.84 -9.58 -2.41
CA VAL A 214 -20.65 -9.41 -1.21
C VAL A 214 -21.36 -8.05 -1.16
N PHE A 215 -20.68 -6.97 -1.56
CA PHE A 215 -21.16 -5.60 -1.35
C PHE A 215 -21.33 -4.78 -2.63
N HIS A 216 -20.89 -5.30 -3.78
CA HIS A 216 -21.01 -4.74 -5.13
C HIS A 216 -20.90 -3.20 -5.15
N ASN A 217 -22.04 -2.50 -5.23
CA ASN A 217 -22.13 -1.04 -5.38
C ASN A 217 -21.43 -0.21 -4.30
N LYS A 218 -21.18 -0.79 -3.12
CA LYS A 218 -20.45 -0.12 -2.03
C LYS A 218 -18.94 -0.09 -2.23
N VAL A 219 -18.40 -0.97 -3.08
CA VAL A 219 -16.95 -1.14 -3.27
C VAL A 219 -16.42 -0.10 -4.27
N LYS A 220 -15.25 0.47 -3.96
CA LYS A 220 -14.58 1.53 -4.71
C LYS A 220 -13.08 1.23 -4.77
N HIS A 221 -12.60 0.78 -5.94
CA HIS A 221 -11.20 0.43 -6.16
C HIS A 221 -10.34 1.67 -6.40
N LEU A 222 -9.44 1.97 -5.48
CA LEU A 222 -8.56 3.14 -5.54
C LEU A 222 -7.35 2.93 -6.47
N HIS A 223 -6.97 1.68 -6.76
CA HIS A 223 -5.86 1.34 -7.67
C HIS A 223 -6.31 0.60 -8.94
N GLY A 224 -7.62 0.54 -9.18
CA GLY A 224 -8.21 -0.33 -10.19
C GLY A 224 -8.43 -1.76 -9.71
N GLY A 225 -8.91 -2.60 -10.61
CA GLY A 225 -9.24 -3.99 -10.33
C GLY A 225 -9.59 -4.75 -11.60
N PHE A 226 -9.63 -6.08 -11.50
CA PHE A 226 -9.96 -6.95 -12.62
C PHE A 226 -11.47 -7.11 -12.76
N CYS A 227 -12.14 -6.24 -13.52
CA CYS A 227 -13.59 -6.36 -13.75
C CYS A 227 -13.98 -7.33 -14.91
N CYS A 228 -13.09 -8.24 -15.33
CA CYS A 228 -13.28 -9.12 -16.50
C CYS A 228 -13.13 -10.60 -16.15
N LYS A 229 -14.01 -11.46 -16.69
CA LYS A 229 -13.96 -12.94 -16.51
C LYS A 229 -12.85 -13.65 -17.30
N SER A 230 -12.17 -12.97 -18.22
CA SER A 230 -11.03 -13.52 -18.94
C SER A 230 -10.03 -12.42 -19.31
N PHE A 231 -8.74 -12.65 -19.04
CA PHE A 231 -7.65 -11.72 -19.37
C PHE A 231 -7.50 -11.47 -20.89
N ASN A 232 -7.83 -12.48 -21.70
CA ASN A 232 -7.68 -12.45 -23.17
C ASN A 232 -8.89 -11.86 -23.92
N GLN A 233 -10.00 -11.55 -23.25
CA GLN A 233 -11.14 -10.81 -23.83
C GLN A 233 -11.23 -9.38 -23.29
N VAL A 234 -10.13 -8.86 -22.74
CA VAL A 234 -9.98 -7.41 -22.62
C VAL A 234 -9.90 -6.88 -24.03
N ASP A 235 -11.00 -6.32 -24.52
CA ASP A 235 -10.99 -5.61 -25.80
C ASP A 235 -10.21 -4.31 -25.59
N TYR A 236 -8.89 -4.40 -25.75
CA TYR A 236 -7.95 -3.28 -25.75
C TYR A 236 -8.21 -2.29 -26.89
N SER A 237 -9.24 -2.50 -27.72
CA SER A 237 -9.72 -1.54 -28.72
C SER A 237 -11.04 -0.86 -28.33
N SER A 238 -11.75 -1.37 -27.31
CA SER A 238 -13.02 -0.80 -26.84
C SER A 238 -12.81 0.55 -26.14
N SER A 239 -13.75 1.47 -26.32
CA SER A 239 -13.72 2.84 -25.76
C SER A 239 -13.85 2.92 -24.22
N ASN A 240 -13.92 1.79 -23.51
CA ASN A 240 -14.02 1.69 -22.04
C ASN A 240 -12.67 1.45 -21.35
N LYS A 241 -11.54 1.78 -22.00
CA LYS A 241 -10.18 1.68 -21.42
C LYS A 241 -10.00 2.36 -20.06
N SER A 242 -10.84 3.34 -19.72
CA SER A 242 -10.78 4.10 -18.46
C SER A 242 -11.19 3.31 -17.21
N GLU A 243 -11.73 2.09 -17.34
CA GLU A 243 -12.28 1.30 -16.22
C GLU A 243 -11.38 0.16 -15.72
N TYR A 244 -10.28 -0.16 -16.41
CA TYR A 244 -9.49 -1.39 -16.18
C TYR A 244 -7.99 -1.16 -15.91
N ILE A 245 -7.57 0.08 -15.66
CA ILE A 245 -6.14 0.39 -15.46
C ILE A 245 -5.73 -0.08 -14.07
N ILE A 246 -4.88 -1.11 -14.01
CA ILE A 246 -4.14 -1.46 -12.81
C ILE A 246 -2.96 -0.50 -12.72
N VAL A 247 -2.82 0.17 -11.58
CA VAL A 247 -1.78 1.16 -11.39
C VAL A 247 -0.66 0.58 -10.53
N LEU A 248 0.35 0.01 -11.18
CA LEU A 248 1.46 -0.70 -10.54
C LEU A 248 2.78 0.06 -10.63
N GLY A 249 3.65 -0.11 -9.62
CA GLY A 249 5.08 0.13 -9.78
C GLY A 249 5.49 1.60 -9.89
N VAL A 250 4.57 2.51 -9.57
CA VAL A 250 4.75 3.96 -9.70
C VAL A 250 4.40 4.68 -8.39
N ASN A 251 4.97 5.86 -8.17
CA ASN A 251 4.70 6.68 -6.98
C ASN A 251 3.32 7.37 -7.06
N GLY A 252 2.84 7.92 -5.94
CA GLY A 252 1.52 8.55 -5.87
C GLY A 252 1.25 9.63 -6.92
N THR A 253 2.24 10.45 -7.28
CA THR A 253 2.09 11.50 -8.30
C THR A 253 1.92 10.91 -9.70
N GLN A 254 2.70 9.88 -10.02
CA GLN A 254 2.58 9.14 -11.27
C GLN A 254 1.23 8.40 -11.34
N LYS A 255 0.76 7.81 -10.22
CA LYS A 255 -0.57 7.20 -10.12
C LYS A 255 -1.67 8.18 -10.50
N LEU A 256 -1.63 9.41 -9.94
CA LEU A 256 -2.58 10.48 -10.30
C LEU A 256 -2.53 10.83 -11.79
N GLY A 257 -1.34 10.92 -12.38
CA GLY A 257 -1.17 11.18 -13.81
C GLY A 257 -1.78 10.08 -14.68
N LEU A 258 -1.63 8.81 -14.29
CA LEU A 258 -2.26 7.67 -14.97
C LEU A 258 -3.78 7.68 -14.81
N MET A 259 -4.28 8.03 -13.63
CA MET A 259 -5.71 8.21 -13.36
C MET A 259 -6.33 9.40 -14.11
N GLN A 260 -5.54 10.32 -14.67
CA GLN A 260 -6.03 11.47 -15.43
C GLN A 260 -6.01 11.26 -16.95
N ARG A 261 -5.35 10.20 -17.46
CA ARG A 261 -5.12 10.03 -18.90
C ARG A 261 -6.35 9.49 -19.64
N ASN A 262 -7.21 10.40 -20.07
CA ASN A 262 -7.97 10.29 -21.33
C ASN A 262 -7.60 11.48 -22.22
N LYS A 263 -6.68 11.27 -23.16
CA LYS A 263 -5.97 12.30 -23.94
C LYS A 263 -6.80 13.01 -25.02
N SER A 264 -8.13 12.91 -25.03
CA SER A 264 -8.93 13.53 -26.10
C SER A 264 -10.19 14.25 -25.65
N ASN A 265 -10.67 14.09 -24.41
CA ASN A 265 -11.77 14.85 -23.83
C ASN A 265 -11.62 14.75 -22.30
N GLN A 266 -11.87 15.83 -21.55
CA GLN A 266 -11.76 15.98 -20.10
C GLN A 266 -12.66 14.99 -19.28
N ILE A 267 -12.51 13.69 -19.49
CA ILE A 267 -13.26 12.64 -18.82
C ILE A 267 -12.39 12.17 -17.66
N GLU A 268 -12.80 12.53 -16.45
CA GLU A 268 -12.28 11.97 -15.21
C GLU A 268 -12.41 10.44 -15.24
N THR A 269 -11.33 9.71 -14.92
CA THR A 269 -11.43 8.24 -14.82
C THR A 269 -12.27 7.85 -13.61
N LEU A 270 -12.82 6.63 -13.64
CA LEU A 270 -13.57 6.08 -12.50
C LEU A 270 -12.73 6.06 -11.21
N PHE A 271 -11.42 5.84 -11.31
CA PHE A 271 -10.50 5.83 -10.18
C PHE A 271 -10.29 7.22 -9.59
N MET A 272 -10.12 8.23 -10.45
CA MET A 272 -10.06 9.62 -10.00
C MET A 272 -11.37 10.04 -9.33
N SER A 273 -12.51 9.60 -9.87
CA SER A 273 -13.83 9.81 -9.25
C SER A 273 -13.92 9.17 -7.85
N TYR A 274 -13.39 7.96 -7.68
CA TYR A 274 -13.36 7.29 -6.37
C TYR A 274 -12.40 7.96 -5.39
N LEU A 275 -11.24 8.44 -5.85
CA LEU A 275 -10.30 9.19 -5.03
C LEU A 275 -10.87 10.55 -4.61
N ASN A 276 -11.49 11.28 -5.55
CA ASN A 276 -12.18 12.54 -5.28
C ASN A 276 -13.36 12.33 -4.33
N LYS A 277 -14.08 11.22 -4.47
CA LYS A 277 -15.10 10.82 -3.52
C LYS A 277 -14.50 10.59 -2.14
N LEU A 278 -13.41 9.84 -1.99
CA LEU A 278 -12.73 9.69 -0.70
C LEU A 278 -12.33 11.05 -0.09
N ALA A 279 -11.86 11.99 -0.92
CA ALA A 279 -11.43 13.32 -0.49
C ALA A 279 -12.59 14.25 -0.06
N SER A 280 -13.82 14.00 -0.50
CA SER A 280 -14.97 14.91 -0.31
C SER A 280 -16.20 14.26 0.34
N GLU A 281 -16.21 12.94 0.51
CA GLU A 281 -17.35 12.23 1.04
C GLU A 281 -17.62 12.62 2.49
N ASP A 282 -18.90 12.90 2.78
CA ASP A 282 -19.38 13.17 4.13
C ASP A 282 -19.32 11.90 4.99
N LEU A 283 -18.18 11.77 5.68
CA LEU A 283 -17.77 10.67 6.54
C LEU A 283 -17.33 11.25 7.89
N ASN A 284 -17.90 10.78 9.00
CA ASN A 284 -17.42 11.18 10.32
C ASN A 284 -16.25 10.30 10.77
N GLU A 285 -16.23 9.03 10.34
CA GLU A 285 -15.32 7.99 10.82
C GLU A 285 -14.82 7.15 9.66
N LEU A 286 -13.51 6.98 9.56
CA LEU A 286 -12.84 6.14 8.56
C LEU A 286 -12.10 5.00 9.24
N HIS A 287 -12.37 3.78 8.83
CA HIS A 287 -11.63 2.60 9.27
C HIS A 287 -10.57 2.24 8.23
N ILE A 288 -9.43 1.70 8.66
CA ILE A 288 -8.34 1.27 7.77
C ILE A 288 -7.88 -0.12 8.21
N LEU A 289 -8.01 -1.12 7.35
CA LEU A 289 -7.63 -2.51 7.62
C LEU A 289 -6.78 -3.08 6.48
N GLY A 290 -5.57 -3.55 6.79
CA GLY A 290 -4.69 -4.22 5.83
C GLY A 290 -4.10 -3.31 4.74
N TYR A 291 -4.32 -2.00 4.83
CA TYR A 291 -3.72 -0.97 3.97
C TYR A 291 -2.62 -0.24 4.74
N SER A 292 -1.37 -0.30 4.26
CA SER A 292 -0.20 0.30 4.94
C SER A 292 -0.04 1.79 4.67
N GLY A 293 -0.45 2.25 3.49
CA GLY A 293 -0.31 3.63 3.02
C GLY A 293 1.11 4.11 2.76
N GLU A 294 2.12 3.25 2.87
CA GLU A 294 3.54 3.65 2.75
C GLU A 294 3.89 4.20 1.37
N ASN A 295 3.30 3.63 0.32
CA ASN A 295 3.61 3.97 -1.08
C ASN A 295 2.45 4.66 -1.80
N ASP A 296 1.45 5.11 -1.05
CA ASP A 296 0.15 5.55 -1.59
C ASP A 296 -0.20 6.96 -1.09
N GLN A 297 0.75 7.88 -1.22
CA GLN A 297 0.65 9.25 -0.71
C GLN A 297 -0.58 10.00 -1.26
N HIS A 298 -0.97 9.71 -2.50
CA HIS A 298 -2.18 10.26 -3.11
C HIS A 298 -3.48 9.88 -2.34
N ILE A 299 -3.61 8.63 -1.89
CA ILE A 299 -4.74 8.18 -1.05
C ILE A 299 -4.62 8.79 0.35
N ASN A 300 -3.42 8.79 0.93
CA ASN A 300 -3.16 9.42 2.23
C ASN A 300 -3.55 10.89 2.22
N GLN A 301 -3.21 11.62 1.15
CA GLN A 301 -3.55 13.03 0.98
C GLN A 301 -5.05 13.23 0.80
N ALA A 302 -5.75 12.36 0.06
CA ALA A 302 -7.20 12.40 -0.03
C ALA A 302 -7.87 12.24 1.35
N ILE A 303 -7.38 11.30 2.18
CA ILE A 303 -7.84 11.12 3.56
C ILE A 303 -7.54 12.37 4.40
N ARG A 304 -6.31 12.92 4.32
CA ARG A 304 -5.87 14.11 5.05
C ARG A 304 -6.68 15.36 4.68
N ASN A 305 -6.98 15.56 3.41
CA ASN A 305 -7.73 16.71 2.92
C ASN A 305 -9.24 16.63 3.20
N ASN A 306 -9.79 15.44 3.44
CA ASN A 306 -11.20 15.30 3.79
C ASN A 306 -11.45 15.81 5.23
N HIS A 307 -11.80 17.09 5.37
CA HIS A 307 -12.06 17.76 6.65
C HIS A 307 -13.33 17.26 7.37
N LEU A 308 -14.18 16.49 6.71
CA LEU A 308 -15.39 15.91 7.30
C LEU A 308 -15.05 14.69 8.17
N ILE A 309 -13.99 13.95 7.82
CA ILE A 309 -13.45 12.86 8.65
C ILE A 309 -12.97 13.45 9.98
N LYS A 310 -13.59 13.03 11.08
CA LYS A 310 -13.21 13.46 12.45
C LYS A 310 -12.38 12.41 13.16
N LYS A 311 -12.60 11.14 12.83
CA LYS A 311 -11.97 10.00 13.49
C LYS A 311 -11.47 8.97 12.48
N ILE A 312 -10.27 8.45 12.72
CA ILE A 312 -9.66 7.34 11.99
C ILE A 312 -9.44 6.20 12.97
N ILE A 313 -9.82 4.99 12.57
CA ILE A 313 -9.51 3.75 13.31
C ILE A 313 -8.62 2.90 12.41
N TYR A 314 -7.35 2.79 12.78
CA TYR A 314 -6.36 2.01 12.04
C TYR A 314 -6.16 0.65 12.73
N TYR A 315 -6.40 -0.43 11.99
CA TYR A 315 -6.26 -1.78 12.49
C TYR A 315 -4.87 -2.34 12.22
N CYS A 316 -4.14 -2.68 13.28
CA CYS A 316 -2.76 -3.15 13.22
C CYS A 316 -2.55 -4.46 13.99
N GLU A 317 -1.32 -4.97 13.97
CA GLU A 317 -0.91 -6.09 14.82
C GLU A 317 -1.14 -5.76 16.31
N PRO A 318 -1.50 -6.75 17.15
CA PRO A 318 -1.86 -6.50 18.55
C PRO A 318 -0.76 -5.82 19.38
N ASP A 319 0.50 -6.14 19.12
CA ASP A 319 1.68 -5.58 19.79
C ASP A 319 1.95 -4.11 19.40
N LYS A 320 1.48 -3.69 18.22
CA LYS A 320 1.62 -2.31 17.72
C LYS A 320 0.59 -1.33 18.27
N VAL A 321 -0.50 -1.81 18.89
CA VAL A 321 -1.60 -0.95 19.39
C VAL A 321 -1.11 0.06 20.42
N SER A 322 -0.21 -0.35 21.32
CA SER A 322 0.34 0.50 22.39
C SER A 322 1.67 1.15 22.03
N ASN A 323 2.13 1.03 20.77
CA ASN A 323 3.42 1.57 20.34
C ASN A 323 3.25 3.03 19.90
N ALA A 324 3.77 3.97 20.72
CA ALA A 324 3.66 5.40 20.47
C ALA A 324 4.33 5.86 19.16
N SER A 325 5.51 5.32 18.82
CA SER A 325 6.21 5.63 17.56
C SER A 325 5.36 5.20 16.37
N PHE A 326 4.81 3.98 16.41
CA PHE A 326 3.96 3.46 15.35
C PHE A 326 2.67 4.27 15.22
N HIS A 327 2.05 4.62 16.36
CA HIS A 327 0.87 5.48 16.38
C HIS A 327 1.13 6.85 15.75
N TYR A 328 2.28 7.45 16.03
CA TYR A 328 2.67 8.71 15.39
C TYR A 328 2.87 8.53 13.89
N LEU A 329 3.60 7.51 13.44
CA LEU A 329 3.81 7.21 12.01
C LEU A 329 2.49 7.04 11.25
N VAL A 330 1.54 6.32 11.84
CA VAL A 330 0.20 6.16 11.27
C VAL A 330 -0.55 7.49 11.25
N SER A 331 -0.50 8.24 12.36
CA SER A 331 -1.18 9.53 12.47
C SER A 331 -0.65 10.53 11.45
N THR A 332 0.67 10.69 11.29
CA THR A 332 1.27 11.63 10.33
C THR A 332 0.92 11.28 8.87
N ARG A 333 0.63 10.02 8.58
CA ARG A 333 0.16 9.59 7.25
C ARG A 333 -1.26 10.06 6.95
N PHE A 334 -2.18 10.05 7.92
CA PHE A 334 -3.62 10.21 7.65
C PHE A 334 -4.29 11.43 8.30
N VAL A 335 -3.65 12.00 9.33
CA VAL A 335 -4.23 13.03 10.19
C VAL A 335 -3.57 14.38 9.95
N GLU A 336 -4.42 15.40 9.80
CA GLU A 336 -4.06 16.78 10.07
C GLU A 336 -4.53 17.14 11.49
N GLN A 337 -3.99 18.20 12.10
CA GLN A 337 -4.11 18.58 13.53
C GLN A 337 -5.51 18.47 14.20
N LYS A 338 -6.61 18.33 13.44
CA LYS A 338 -8.00 18.26 13.93
C LYS A 338 -8.64 16.87 13.91
N LYS A 339 -7.95 15.81 13.45
CA LYS A 339 -8.53 14.45 13.38
C LYS A 339 -7.98 13.56 14.50
N GLU A 340 -8.85 12.77 15.10
CA GLU A 340 -8.46 11.70 16.01
C GLU A 340 -7.98 10.49 15.18
N CYS A 341 -6.86 9.87 15.54
CA CYS A 341 -6.44 8.57 15.01
C CYS A 341 -6.25 7.60 16.15
N ASN A 342 -6.94 6.47 16.10
CA ASN A 342 -6.85 5.42 17.10
C ASN A 342 -6.33 4.14 16.46
N LEU A 343 -5.43 3.46 17.18
CA LEU A 343 -5.02 2.12 16.81
C LEU A 343 -5.93 1.10 17.49
N GLU A 344 -6.36 0.11 16.73
CA GLU A 344 -7.04 -1.07 17.25
C GLU A 344 -6.36 -2.34 16.75
N SER A 345 -6.39 -3.41 17.55
CA SER A 345 -5.90 -4.70 17.07
C SER A 345 -6.80 -5.22 15.96
N TRP A 346 -6.22 -5.70 14.86
CA TRP A 346 -6.98 -6.35 13.79
C TRP A 346 -7.73 -7.61 14.25
N ASN A 347 -7.39 -8.18 15.42
CA ASN A 347 -8.02 -9.38 15.97
C ASN A 347 -9.50 -9.13 16.21
N VAL A 348 -9.86 -7.90 16.60
CA VAL A 348 -11.26 -7.51 16.86
C VAL A 348 -12.14 -7.59 15.62
N ILE A 349 -11.54 -7.58 14.41
CA ILE A 349 -12.26 -7.82 13.16
C ILE A 349 -12.27 -9.30 12.83
N TRP A 350 -11.11 -9.95 12.91
CA TRP A 350 -10.99 -11.37 12.59
C TRP A 350 -11.91 -12.23 13.45
N GLU A 351 -12.04 -11.95 14.74
CA GLU A 351 -12.99 -12.61 15.66
C GLU A 351 -14.47 -12.42 15.25
N LYS A 352 -14.78 -11.32 14.56
CA LYS A 352 -16.14 -11.02 14.12
C LYS A 352 -16.48 -11.66 12.79
N ILE A 353 -15.49 -12.01 11.95
CA ILE A 353 -15.71 -12.48 10.57
C ILE A 353 -15.25 -13.94 10.33
N LYS A 354 -14.37 -14.49 11.16
CA LYS A 354 -14.19 -15.94 11.35
C LYS A 354 -15.44 -16.47 12.05
#